data_AF-A0A8F9TSV1-F1
#
_entry.id   AF-A0A8F9TSV1-F1
#
_cell.length_a   1.000
_cell.length_b   1.000
_cell.length_c   1.000
_cell.angle_alpha   90.00
_cell.angle_beta   90.00
_cell.angle_gamma   90.00
#
_symmetry.space_group_name_H-M   'P 1'
#
loop_
_entity.id
_entity.type
_entity.pdbx_description
1 polymer ?
#
loop_
_entity_poly.entity_id
_entity_poly.type
_entity_poly.pdbx_seq_one_letter_code
_entity_poly.pdbx_strand_id
1 'polypeptide(L)'
;MSAEQVILVVDRMYGSKIVDLPASAALWIVDSPANQPFISEVKKKFTPAVRGDLSWFKDSPQLSPASLAAQKIDTIEDHHGEYSQHPAYSRLTIIGTSPDGELCALLEKDGFKLTLSNDREIEFER
;
A
#
# COMPACT_ATOMS: atom_id res chain seq x y z
N MET A 1 -4.40 -15.33 14.88
CA MET A 1 -3.51 -14.15 14.82
C MET A 1 -4.01 -13.32 13.66
N SER A 2 -4.24 -12.02 13.82
CA SER A 2 -4.66 -11.15 12.71
C SER A 2 -3.49 -11.00 11.74
N ALA A 3 -3.72 -11.18 10.44
CA ALA A 3 -2.75 -10.86 9.40
C ALA A 3 -2.31 -9.39 9.52
N GLU A 4 -1.01 -9.14 9.47
CA GLU A 4 -0.49 -7.78 9.32
C GLU A 4 -0.80 -7.31 7.89
N GLN A 5 -1.38 -6.11 7.78
CA GLN A 5 -1.90 -5.57 6.53
C GLN A 5 -1.08 -4.34 6.12
N VAL A 6 -0.70 -4.31 4.83
CA VAL A 6 -0.15 -3.14 4.16
C VAL A 6 -1.18 -2.62 3.15
N ILE A 7 -1.38 -1.31 3.10
CA ILE A 7 -2.20 -0.62 2.11
C ILE A 7 -1.30 0.34 1.33
N LEU A 8 -1.17 0.08 0.03
CA LEU A 8 -0.41 0.89 -0.92
C LEU A 8 -1.36 1.72 -1.79
N VAL A 9 -1.35 3.04 -1.60
CA VAL A 9 -2.14 3.99 -2.38
C VAL A 9 -1.28 4.58 -3.49
N VAL A 10 -1.52 4.14 -4.73
CA VAL A 10 -0.95 4.70 -5.97
C VAL A 10 -1.95 5.57 -6.73
N ASP A 11 -3.20 5.66 -6.28
CA ASP A 11 -4.17 6.63 -6.79
C ASP A 11 -3.74 8.06 -6.43
N ARG A 12 -3.30 8.79 -7.46
CA ARG A 12 -2.89 10.20 -7.34
C ARG A 12 -4.04 11.13 -6.96
N MET A 13 -5.28 10.70 -7.12
CA MET A 13 -6.49 11.48 -6.86
C MET A 13 -7.30 10.92 -5.69
N TYR A 14 -6.72 10.03 -4.87
CA TYR A 14 -7.42 9.43 -3.73
C TYR A 14 -7.89 10.48 -2.72
N GLY A 15 -7.05 11.49 -2.48
CA GLY A 15 -7.37 12.71 -1.77
C GLY A 15 -7.84 12.49 -0.34
N SER A 16 -8.98 13.07 0.03
CA SER A 16 -9.50 13.04 1.40
C SER A 16 -9.81 11.64 1.90
N LYS A 17 -10.03 10.67 1.00
CA LYS A 17 -10.34 9.28 1.37
C LYS A 17 -9.18 8.60 2.11
N ILE A 18 -7.96 9.12 2.02
CA ILE A 18 -6.83 8.64 2.83
C ILE A 18 -7.17 8.70 4.31
N VAL A 19 -7.90 9.73 4.74
CA VAL A 19 -8.27 9.93 6.15
C VAL A 19 -9.10 8.76 6.66
N ASP A 20 -9.88 8.09 5.83
CA ASP A 20 -10.74 6.98 6.26
C ASP A 20 -10.02 5.62 6.28
N LEU A 21 -8.76 5.56 5.85
CA LEU A 21 -7.96 4.32 5.89
C LEU A 21 -7.65 3.90 7.34
N PRO A 22 -7.64 2.59 7.62
CA PRO A 22 -7.43 2.09 8.96
C PRO A 22 -6.00 2.37 9.44
N ALA A 23 -5.87 3.08 10.56
CA ALA A 23 -4.57 3.36 11.16
C ALA A 23 -3.87 2.11 11.74
N SER A 24 -4.59 0.98 11.86
CA SER A 24 -4.01 -0.30 12.26
C SER A 24 -3.20 -0.98 11.15
N ALA A 25 -3.32 -0.52 9.90
CA ALA A 25 -2.55 -1.03 8.77
C ALA A 25 -1.32 -0.13 8.51
N ALA A 26 -0.29 -0.72 7.91
CA ALA A 26 0.83 0.01 7.36
C ALA A 26 0.38 0.74 6.08
N LEU A 27 0.48 2.06 6.04
CA LEU A 27 0.03 2.88 4.91
C LEU A 27 1.21 3.41 4.10
N TRP A 28 1.23 3.12 2.81
CA TRP A 28 2.19 3.63 1.84
C TRP A 28 1.46 4.48 0.81
N ILE A 29 1.79 5.75 0.68
CA ILE A 29 0.99 6.71 -0.12
C ILE A 29 1.86 7.46 -1.12
N VAL A 30 1.41 7.52 -2.38
CA VAL A 30 2.01 8.41 -3.37
C VAL A 30 1.76 9.88 -2.99
N ASP A 31 2.84 10.65 -2.89
CA ASP A 31 2.83 12.09 -2.65
C ASP A 31 2.43 12.81 -3.95
N SER A 32 1.14 13.12 -4.06
CA SER A 32 0.54 13.85 -5.17
C SER A 32 -0.09 15.16 -4.66
N PRO A 33 -0.34 16.15 -5.53
CA PRO A 33 -1.03 17.38 -5.14
C PRO A 33 -2.39 17.16 -4.46
N ALA A 34 -3.13 16.10 -4.83
CA ALA A 34 -4.42 15.80 -4.22
C ALA A 34 -4.29 15.06 -2.87
N ASN A 35 -3.26 14.23 -2.70
CA ASN A 35 -3.06 13.43 -1.49
C ASN A 35 -2.34 14.24 -0.39
N GLN A 36 -1.40 15.10 -0.78
CA GLN A 36 -0.49 15.81 0.13
C GLN A 36 -1.19 16.56 1.28
N PRO A 37 -2.31 17.29 1.06
CA PRO A 37 -2.99 18.00 2.14
C PRO A 37 -3.44 17.08 3.27
N PHE A 38 -3.82 15.84 2.93
CA PHE A 38 -4.41 14.88 3.85
C PHE A 38 -3.37 13.98 4.54
N ILE A 39 -2.15 13.85 3.99
CA ILE A 39 -1.06 13.09 4.65
C ILE A 39 -0.78 13.65 6.05
N SER A 40 -0.80 14.99 6.20
CA SER A 40 -0.58 15.64 7.50
C SER A 40 -1.67 15.34 8.53
N GLU A 41 -2.92 15.18 8.07
CA GLU A 41 -4.06 14.84 8.91
C GLU A 41 -4.01 13.38 9.33
N VAL A 42 -3.71 12.50 8.39
CA VAL A 42 -3.55 11.06 8.61
C VAL A 42 -2.44 10.79 9.61
N LYS A 43 -1.31 11.51 9.51
CA LYS A 43 -0.19 11.39 10.45
C LYS A 43 -0.60 11.59 11.91
N LYS A 44 -1.61 12.41 12.20
CA LYS A 44 -2.12 12.61 13.58
C LYS A 44 -2.77 11.35 14.16
N LYS A 45 -3.20 10.41 13.31
CA LYS A 45 -3.79 9.12 13.70
C LYS A 45 -2.72 8.08 14.06
N PHE A 46 -1.52 8.21 13.48
CA PHE A 46 -0.40 7.31 13.74
C PHE A 46 0.37 7.80 14.99
N THR A 47 -0.06 7.32 16.15
CA THR A 47 0.59 7.56 17.44
C THR A 47 1.44 6.34 17.84
N PRO A 48 2.38 6.45 18.81
CA PRO A 48 3.14 5.29 19.27
C PRO A 48 2.30 4.13 19.82
N ALA A 49 1.04 4.37 20.19
CA ALA A 49 0.10 3.34 20.65
C ALA A 49 -0.63 2.61 19.50
N VAL A 50 -0.48 3.09 18.27
CA VAL A 50 -1.07 2.51 17.06
C VAL A 50 -0.02 1.63 16.39
N ARG A 51 -0.44 0.44 15.96
CA ARG A 51 0.45 -0.60 15.38
C ARG A 51 0.91 -0.28 13.96
N GLY A 52 0.05 0.38 13.17
CA GLY A 52 0.38 0.74 11.80
C GLY A 52 1.45 1.83 11.72
N ASP A 53 2.00 2.01 10.53
CA ASP A 53 2.91 3.09 10.18
C ASP A 53 2.41 3.86 8.96
N LEU A 54 2.98 5.04 8.74
CA LEU A 54 2.65 5.91 7.62
C LEU A 54 3.94 6.28 6.89
N SER A 55 4.04 5.83 5.65
CA SER A 55 5.10 6.16 4.70
C SER A 55 4.50 6.85 3.47
N TRP A 56 5.21 7.84 2.94
CA TRP A 56 4.85 8.47 1.66
C TRP A 56 6.08 8.53 0.75
N PHE A 57 5.84 8.45 -0.55
CA PHE A 57 6.89 8.42 -1.56
C PHE A 57 6.58 9.35 -2.72
N LYS A 58 7.63 9.89 -3.35
CA LYS A 58 7.49 10.82 -4.48
C LYS A 58 6.75 10.17 -5.63
N ASP A 59 5.82 10.91 -6.23
CA ASP A 59 5.20 10.51 -7.48
C ASP A 59 6.22 10.44 -8.63
N SER A 60 5.92 9.57 -9.60
CA SER A 60 6.56 9.49 -10.91
C SER A 60 5.46 9.53 -11.98
N PRO A 61 5.03 10.74 -12.41
CA PRO A 61 3.86 10.92 -13.29
C PRO A 61 3.93 10.19 -14.63
N GLN A 62 5.13 9.86 -15.09
CA GLN A 62 5.39 9.10 -16.31
C GLN A 62 5.06 7.60 -16.17
N LEU A 63 4.88 7.10 -14.95
CA LEU A 63 4.54 5.70 -14.69
C LEU A 63 3.03 5.50 -14.55
N SER A 64 2.56 4.38 -15.08
CA SER A 64 1.23 3.86 -14.75
C SER A 64 1.13 3.58 -13.24
N PRO A 65 -0.08 3.58 -12.66
CA PRO A 65 -0.26 3.21 -11.26
C PRO A 65 0.28 1.80 -10.93
N ALA A 66 0.08 0.83 -11.82
CA ALA A 66 0.60 -0.52 -11.67
C ALA A 66 2.13 -0.56 -11.63
N SER A 67 2.81 0.12 -12.56
CA SER A 67 4.28 0.19 -12.58
C SER A 67 4.82 0.96 -11.37
N LEU A 68 4.11 1.99 -10.91
CA LEU A 68 4.46 2.72 -9.69
C LEU A 68 4.33 1.81 -8.46
N ALA A 69 3.28 0.98 -8.39
CA ALA A 69 3.09 0.01 -7.32
C ALA A 69 4.21 -1.04 -7.32
N ALA A 70 4.54 -1.59 -8.50
CA ALA A 70 5.62 -2.56 -8.67
C ALA A 70 6.96 -2.05 -8.11
N GLN A 71 7.29 -0.77 -8.31
CA GLN A 71 8.51 -0.14 -7.76
C GLN A 71 8.54 0.03 -6.23
N LYS A 72 7.45 -0.31 -5.53
CA LYS A 72 7.37 -0.23 -4.07
C LYS A 72 7.32 -1.59 -3.40
N ILE A 73 7.07 -2.67 -4.14
CA ILE A 73 6.93 -4.02 -3.57
C ILE A 73 8.19 -4.42 -2.80
N ASP A 74 9.36 -4.36 -3.42
CA ASP A 74 10.62 -4.73 -2.75
C ASP A 74 10.87 -3.91 -1.46
N THR A 75 10.59 -2.60 -1.50
CA THR A 75 10.77 -1.74 -0.32
C THR A 75 9.76 -2.05 0.78
N ILE A 76 8.52 -2.39 0.43
CA ILE A 76 7.50 -2.81 1.39
C ILE A 76 7.92 -4.16 2.01
N GLU A 77 8.41 -5.10 1.20
CA GLU A 77 8.91 -6.38 1.67
C GLU A 77 10.10 -6.20 2.63
N ASP A 78 11.04 -5.31 2.31
CA ASP A 78 12.17 -4.97 3.19
C ASP A 78 11.72 -4.37 4.54
N HIS A 79 10.55 -3.73 4.61
CA HIS A 79 10.05 -3.10 5.84
C HIS A 79 9.13 -4.01 6.66
N HIS A 80 8.30 -4.82 6.01
CA HIS A 80 7.19 -5.54 6.63
C HIS A 80 7.25 -7.07 6.43
N GLY A 81 8.16 -7.55 5.59
CA GLY A 81 8.34 -8.96 5.26
C GLY A 81 8.93 -9.79 6.39
N GLU A 82 9.13 -11.08 6.08
CA GLU A 82 9.53 -12.12 7.06
C GLU A 82 10.88 -11.87 7.75
N TYR A 83 11.76 -11.12 7.10
CA TYR A 83 13.08 -10.79 7.64
C TYR A 83 13.08 -9.53 8.51
N SER A 84 11.97 -8.79 8.57
CA SER A 84 11.91 -7.46 9.17
C SER A 84 10.95 -7.37 10.35
N GLN A 85 9.83 -8.09 10.31
CA GLN A 85 8.81 -8.05 11.36
C GLN A 85 8.27 -9.46 11.69
N HIS A 86 7.85 -9.66 12.93
CA HIS A 86 7.19 -10.90 13.36
C HIS A 86 5.91 -10.58 14.16
N PRO A 87 4.71 -10.95 13.66
CA PRO A 87 4.46 -11.60 12.37
C PRO A 87 4.73 -10.66 11.18
N ALA A 88 5.08 -11.23 10.02
CA ALA A 88 5.21 -10.49 8.77
C ALA A 88 3.83 -10.15 8.18
N TYR A 89 3.80 -9.16 7.28
CA TYR A 89 2.59 -8.89 6.52
C TYR A 89 2.23 -10.06 5.58
N SER A 90 0.95 -10.34 5.57
CA SER A 90 0.33 -11.41 4.79
C SER A 90 -0.81 -10.89 3.92
N ARG A 91 -1.18 -9.61 4.04
CA ARG A 91 -2.20 -8.95 3.21
C ARG A 91 -1.67 -7.64 2.63
N LEU A 92 -1.80 -7.50 1.31
CA LEU A 92 -1.46 -6.28 0.58
C LEU A 92 -2.68 -5.78 -0.20
N THR A 93 -3.15 -4.58 0.13
CA THR A 93 -4.18 -3.88 -0.65
C THR A 93 -3.52 -2.79 -1.48
N ILE A 94 -3.76 -2.75 -2.79
CA ILE A 94 -3.24 -1.71 -3.69
C ILE A 94 -4.42 -0.91 -4.25
N ILE A 95 -4.45 0.39 -3.95
CA ILE A 95 -5.51 1.32 -4.35
C ILE A 95 -5.00 2.24 -5.46
N GLY A 96 -5.76 2.35 -6.55
CA GLY A 96 -5.48 3.18 -7.71
C GLY A 96 -5.07 2.44 -8.96
N THR A 97 -5.15 1.11 -8.96
CA THR A 97 -4.84 0.28 -10.10
C THR A 97 -5.86 -0.83 -10.25
N SER A 98 -6.12 -1.23 -11.50
CA SER A 98 -6.73 -2.52 -11.83
C SER A 98 -5.67 -3.63 -11.80
N PRO A 99 -6.05 -4.91 -11.88
CA PRO A 99 -5.10 -5.99 -12.11
C PRO A 99 -4.27 -5.71 -13.35
N ASP A 100 -2.97 -5.89 -13.22
CA ASP A 100 -1.98 -5.74 -14.28
C ASP A 100 -1.14 -7.02 -14.30
N GLY A 101 -0.88 -7.56 -15.49
CA GLY A 101 -0.24 -8.86 -15.65
C GLY A 101 1.18 -8.91 -15.09
N GLU A 102 1.94 -7.81 -15.21
CA GLU A 102 3.31 -7.75 -14.69
C GLU A 102 3.32 -7.61 -13.18
N LEU A 103 2.45 -6.76 -12.62
CA LEU A 103 2.31 -6.60 -11.17
C LEU A 103 1.81 -7.87 -10.48
N CYS A 104 0.80 -8.55 -11.05
CA CYS A 104 0.30 -9.82 -10.53
C CYS A 104 1.39 -10.89 -10.56
N ALA A 105 2.12 -11.03 -11.68
CA ALA A 105 3.20 -12.01 -11.80
C ALA A 105 4.39 -11.71 -10.87
N LEU A 106 4.64 -10.44 -10.53
CA LEU A 106 5.61 -10.05 -9.52
C LEU A 106 5.18 -10.58 -8.14
N LEU A 107 3.98 -10.23 -7.70
CA LEU A 107 3.46 -10.62 -6.39
C LEU A 107 3.30 -12.14 -6.25
N GLU A 108 2.89 -12.84 -7.30
CA GLU A 108 2.80 -14.31 -7.30
C GLU A 108 4.15 -14.99 -7.07
N LYS A 109 5.26 -14.42 -7.55
CA LYS A 109 6.61 -14.94 -7.29
C LYS A 109 6.98 -14.84 -5.80
N ASP A 110 6.43 -13.84 -5.12
CA ASP A 110 6.62 -13.59 -3.69
C ASP A 110 5.61 -14.36 -2.81
N GLY A 111 4.85 -15.27 -3.43
CA GLY A 111 3.90 -16.17 -2.76
C GLY A 111 2.50 -15.61 -2.56
N PHE A 112 2.25 -14.37 -3.00
CA PHE A 112 0.93 -13.74 -2.90
C PHE A 112 -0.06 -14.29 -3.91
N LYS A 113 -1.34 -14.32 -3.52
CA LYS A 113 -2.46 -14.69 -4.39
C LYS A 113 -3.45 -13.55 -4.42
N LEU A 114 -3.92 -13.19 -5.62
CA LEU A 114 -4.97 -12.20 -5.80
C LEU A 114 -6.28 -12.69 -5.16
N THR A 115 -6.81 -11.97 -4.18
CA THR A 115 -8.04 -12.31 -3.44
C THR A 115 -9.20 -11.38 -3.78
N LEU A 116 -8.91 -10.13 -4.15
CA LEU A 116 -9.90 -9.14 -4.59
C LEU A 116 -9.38 -8.38 -5.80
N SER A 117 -10.28 -8.07 -6.73
CA SER A 117 -9.97 -7.25 -7.89
C SER A 117 -11.18 -6.47 -8.35
N ASN A 118 -11.03 -5.16 -8.49
CA ASN A 118 -11.94 -4.28 -9.20
C ASN A 118 -11.14 -3.20 -9.97
N ASP A 119 -11.84 -2.25 -10.61
CA ASP A 119 -11.24 -1.24 -11.49
C ASP A 119 -10.26 -0.28 -10.79
N ARG A 120 -10.25 -0.24 -9.45
CA ARG A 120 -9.46 0.73 -8.67
C ARG A 120 -8.76 0.14 -7.46
N GLU A 121 -8.97 -1.13 -7.18
CA GLU A 121 -8.43 -1.78 -5.99
C GLU A 121 -8.20 -3.25 -6.28
N ILE A 122 -7.04 -3.71 -5.87
CA ILE A 122 -6.66 -5.12 -5.89
C ILE A 122 -6.10 -5.51 -4.53
N GLU A 123 -6.40 -6.72 -4.09
CA GLU A 123 -5.89 -7.26 -2.83
C GLU A 123 -5.20 -8.60 -3.08
N PHE A 124 -4.11 -8.81 -2.35
CA PHE A 124 -3.37 -10.05 -2.34
C PHE A 124 -3.16 -10.57 -0.92
N GLU A 125 -3.15 -11.90 -0.77
CA GLU A 125 -2.82 -12.57 0.49
C GLU A 125 -1.80 -13.71 0.32
N ARG A 126 -0.99 -13.98 1.36
CA ARG A 126 -0.06 -15.12 1.45
C ARG A 126 -0.09 -15.81 2.82
#